data_AF-A0A2U9NKV2-F1
#
_entry.id   AF-A0A2U9NKV2-F1
#
_cell.length_a   1.000
_cell.length_b   1.000
_cell.length_c   1.000
_cell.angle_alpha   90.00
_cell.angle_beta   90.00
_cell.angle_gamma   90.00
#
_symmetry.space_group_name_H-M   'P 1'
#
loop_
_entity.id
_entity.type
_entity.pdbx_description
1 polymer ?
#
loop_
_entity_poly.entity_id
_entity_poly.type
_entity_poly.pdbx_seq_one_letter_code
_entity_poly.pdbx_strand_id
1 'polypeptide(L)'
;AVDLIDELSQMEGFNYTFSIRTDGKNGNLNNVTGEWDGMIGEIIDGSAHLAIGDLTINSQRESAVDFTTPFMTLGISIVFQKPQKADPSFFSFADPLAFDVWKMLAITYFGVSIIMFILGRICPGEWQNPYPCIEEP
;
A
#
# COMPACT_ATOMS: atom_id res chain seq x y z
N ALA A 1 14.04 -22.96 13.67
CA ALA A 1 14.69 -22.89 14.99
C ALA A 1 14.73 -24.28 15.63
N VAL A 2 13.60 -24.97 15.78
CA VAL A 2 13.56 -26.33 16.35
C VAL A 2 14.43 -27.32 15.56
N ASP A 3 14.20 -27.43 14.25
CA ASP A 3 15.02 -28.35 13.41
C ASP A 3 16.50 -27.94 13.38
N LEU A 4 16.78 -26.64 13.48
CA LEU A 4 18.15 -26.12 13.47
C LEU A 4 18.93 -26.54 14.72
N ILE A 5 18.33 -26.42 15.92
CA ILE A 5 19.03 -26.85 17.14
C ILE A 5 19.15 -28.38 17.21
N ASP A 6 18.17 -29.11 16.68
CA ASP A 6 18.21 -30.57 16.63
C ASP A 6 19.39 -31.05 15.78
N GLU A 7 19.54 -30.52 14.57
CA GLU A 7 20.69 -30.82 13.69
C GLU A 7 22.03 -30.42 14.34
N LEU A 8 22.11 -29.24 14.96
CA LEU A 8 23.32 -28.81 15.68
C LEU A 8 23.65 -29.74 16.86
N SER A 9 22.63 -30.21 17.58
CA SER A 9 22.79 -31.11 18.72
C SER A 9 23.36 -32.47 18.30
N GLN A 10 22.95 -32.97 17.14
CA GLN A 10 23.45 -34.22 16.56
C GLN A 10 24.88 -34.08 16.02
N MET A 11 25.22 -32.92 15.44
CA MET A 11 26.57 -32.64 14.94
C MET A 11 27.59 -32.45 16.06
N GLU A 12 27.25 -31.67 17.09
CA GLU A 12 28.16 -31.28 18.17
C GLU A 12 28.03 -32.16 19.43
N GLY A 13 27.00 -33.01 19.50
CA GLY A 13 26.83 -34.01 20.57
C GLY A 13 26.36 -33.44 21.91
N PHE A 14 25.58 -32.36 21.92
CA PHE A 14 25.01 -31.79 23.15
C PHE A 14 23.53 -32.14 23.34
N ASN A 15 23.09 -32.21 24.59
CA ASN A 15 21.66 -32.30 24.91
C ASN A 15 21.10 -30.92 25.20
N TYR A 16 19.82 -30.71 24.88
CA TYR A 16 19.15 -29.45 25.13
C TYR A 16 17.76 -29.67 25.73
N THR A 17 17.22 -28.63 26.36
CA THR A 17 15.83 -28.57 26.80
C THR A 17 15.31 -27.19 26.45
N PHE A 18 14.13 -27.13 25.84
CA PHE A 18 13.52 -25.85 25.55
C PHE A 18 12.98 -25.22 26.82
N SER A 19 13.48 -24.03 27.14
CA SER A 19 12.82 -23.12 28.07
C SER A 19 12.01 -22.12 27.25
N ILE A 20 10.70 -22.12 27.45
CA ILE A 20 9.83 -21.12 26.81
C ILE A 20 9.77 -19.92 27.74
N ARG A 21 10.33 -18.83 27.25
CA ARG A 21 10.24 -17.50 27.83
C ARG A 21 8.79 -17.11 28.17
N THR A 22 8.58 -16.57 29.37
CA THR A 22 7.27 -16.11 29.86
C THR A 22 6.93 -14.67 29.45
N ASP A 23 7.93 -13.81 29.21
CA ASP A 23 7.73 -12.37 28.96
C ASP A 23 7.50 -11.99 27.48
N GLY A 24 7.80 -12.90 26.54
CA GLY A 24 7.70 -12.66 25.09
C GLY A 24 8.71 -11.67 24.50
N LYS A 25 9.73 -11.22 25.25
CA LYS A 25 10.64 -10.15 24.83
C LYS A 25 12.01 -10.64 24.36
N ASN A 26 12.52 -10.10 23.26
CA ASN A 26 13.81 -10.53 22.69
C ASN A 26 15.03 -10.01 23.44
N GLY A 27 14.89 -8.92 24.19
CA GLY A 27 15.94 -8.34 25.00
C GLY A 27 16.27 -6.92 24.58
N ASN A 28 15.94 -6.00 25.47
CA ASN A 28 16.21 -4.58 25.38
C ASN A 28 16.86 -4.11 26.68
N LEU A 29 17.80 -3.18 26.57
CA LEU A 29 18.43 -2.56 27.72
C LEU A 29 17.48 -1.54 28.35
N ASN A 30 17.23 -1.67 29.64
CA ASN A 30 16.62 -0.62 30.42
C ASN A 30 17.67 0.45 30.74
N ASN A 31 17.61 1.60 30.07
CA ASN A 31 18.59 2.68 30.25
C ASN A 31 18.59 3.31 31.66
N VAL A 32 17.57 3.05 32.49
CA VAL A 32 17.50 3.57 33.86
C VAL A 32 18.15 2.61 34.85
N THR A 33 17.86 1.32 34.75
CA THR A 33 18.39 0.31 35.68
C THR A 33 19.71 -0.30 35.20
N GLY A 34 20.00 -0.22 33.91
CA GLY A 34 21.14 -0.88 33.28
C GLY A 34 20.94 -2.38 33.03
N GLU A 35 19.74 -2.91 33.30
CA GLU A 35 19.43 -4.33 33.18
C GLU A 35 18.87 -4.68 31.80
N TRP A 36 19.17 -5.88 31.34
CA TRP A 36 18.62 -6.46 30.12
C TRP A 36 17.39 -7.30 30.43
N ASP A 37 16.36 -7.19 29.61
CA ASP A 37 15.20 -8.08 29.68
C ASP A 37 15.27 -9.24 28.65
N GLY A 38 14.25 -10.10 28.66
CA GLY A 38 14.04 -11.09 27.61
C GLY A 38 15.16 -12.13 27.47
N MET A 39 15.32 -12.65 26.24
CA MET A 39 16.33 -13.67 25.94
C MET A 39 17.76 -13.19 26.23
N ILE A 40 18.06 -11.91 26.01
CA ILE A 40 19.39 -11.36 26.31
C ILE A 40 19.62 -11.34 27.83
N GLY A 41 18.63 -10.91 28.61
CA GLY A 41 18.69 -10.94 30.08
C GLY A 41 18.89 -12.36 30.63
N GLU A 42 18.13 -13.34 30.14
CA GLU A 42 18.25 -14.74 30.58
C GLU A 42 19.65 -15.34 30.32
N ILE A 43 20.30 -14.93 29.22
CA ILE A 43 21.68 -15.35 28.91
C ILE A 43 22.69 -14.66 29.85
N ILE A 44 22.52 -13.36 30.11
CA ILE A 44 23.40 -12.59 31.01
C ILE A 44 23.28 -13.10 32.46
N ASP A 45 22.07 -13.40 32.90
CA ASP A 45 21.77 -13.90 34.24
C ASP A 45 22.16 -15.37 34.42
N GLY A 46 22.58 -16.06 33.35
CA GLY A 46 22.94 -17.48 33.36
C GLY A 46 21.74 -18.42 33.53
N SER A 47 20.52 -17.91 33.36
CA SER A 47 19.29 -18.72 33.40
C SER A 47 19.12 -19.56 32.13
N ALA A 48 19.71 -19.12 31.03
CA ALA A 48 19.82 -19.87 29.78
C ALA A 48 21.27 -19.90 29.29
N HIS A 49 21.64 -20.98 28.59
CA HIS A 49 23.00 -21.13 28.00
C HIS A 49 23.05 -20.72 26.53
N LEU A 50 21.93 -20.78 25.82
CA LEU A 50 21.83 -20.48 24.39
C LEU A 50 20.46 -19.89 24.08
N ALA A 51 20.44 -18.80 23.31
CA ALA A 51 19.23 -18.24 22.74
C ALA A 51 19.16 -18.60 21.25
N ILE A 52 18.11 -19.34 20.86
CA ILE A 52 17.84 -19.65 19.46
C ILE A 52 16.47 -19.10 19.04
N GLY A 53 16.45 -18.29 17.99
CA GLY A 53 15.21 -17.68 17.50
C GLY A 53 15.47 -16.57 16.48
N ASP A 54 14.42 -15.84 16.15
CA ASP A 54 14.49 -14.62 15.34
C ASP A 54 15.00 -13.46 16.21
N LEU A 55 16.32 -13.44 16.43
CA LEU A 55 17.00 -12.43 17.22
C LEU A 55 17.88 -11.57 16.31
N THR A 56 17.42 -10.34 16.04
CA THR A 56 18.19 -9.38 15.25
C THR A 56 19.46 -8.97 15.99
N ILE A 57 20.60 -9.18 15.35
CA ILE A 57 21.91 -8.69 15.79
C ILE A 57 21.91 -7.16 15.66
N ASN A 58 22.21 -6.45 16.74
CA ASN A 58 22.39 -5.01 16.75
C ASN A 58 23.56 -4.63 17.66
N SER A 59 24.10 -3.44 17.50
CA SER A 59 25.30 -2.99 18.24
C SER A 59 25.12 -3.00 19.76
N GLN A 60 23.91 -2.72 20.26
CA GLN A 60 23.66 -2.72 21.69
C GLN A 60 23.69 -4.14 22.28
N ARG A 61 23.07 -5.10 21.59
CA ARG A 61 23.03 -6.52 22.01
C ARG A 61 24.40 -7.17 21.86
N GLU A 62 25.10 -6.89 20.77
CA GLU A 62 26.47 -7.38 20.52
C GLU A 62 27.46 -6.88 21.59
N SER A 63 27.19 -5.74 22.23
CA SER A 63 28.01 -5.28 23.37
C SER A 63 27.76 -6.04 24.67
N ALA A 64 26.69 -6.83 24.77
CA ALA A 64 26.27 -7.51 25.98
C ALA A 64 26.40 -9.04 25.89
N VAL A 65 26.25 -9.62 24.70
CA VAL A 65 26.38 -11.06 24.45
C VAL A 65 27.09 -11.31 23.12
N ASP A 66 27.74 -12.47 23.02
CA ASP A 66 28.35 -12.93 21.78
C ASP A 66 27.30 -13.55 20.84
N PHE A 67 27.41 -13.25 19.55
CA PHE A 67 26.58 -13.82 18.50
C PHE A 67 27.38 -14.75 17.59
N THR A 68 26.70 -15.73 17.02
CA THR A 68 27.24 -16.49 15.89
C THR A 68 27.23 -15.65 14.61
N THR A 69 27.83 -16.17 13.55
CA THR A 69 27.56 -15.65 12.21
C THR A 69 26.06 -15.76 11.89
N PRO A 70 25.44 -14.74 11.28
CA PRO A 70 24.03 -14.77 10.95
C PRO A 70 23.76 -15.87 9.92
N PHE A 71 22.83 -16.77 10.21
CA PHE A 71 22.44 -17.87 9.30
C PHE A 71 21.33 -17.46 8.32
N MET A 72 20.69 -16.31 8.53
CA MET A 72 19.65 -15.76 7.68
C MET A 72 19.77 -14.24 7.59
N THR A 73 19.76 -13.70 6.37
CA THR A 73 19.78 -12.26 6.13
C THR A 73 18.37 -11.80 5.76
N LEU A 74 17.75 -11.04 6.66
CA LEU A 74 16.45 -10.40 6.44
C LEU A 74 16.63 -8.88 6.42
N GLY A 75 15.71 -8.19 5.75
CA GLY A 75 15.66 -6.73 5.70
C GLY A 75 14.26 -6.21 6.01
N ILE A 76 14.14 -4.90 6.23
CA ILE A 76 12.85 -4.25 6.43
C ILE A 76 12.12 -4.20 5.08
N SER A 77 10.90 -4.72 5.05
CA SER A 77 10.02 -4.68 3.88
C SER A 77 8.66 -4.13 4.25
N ILE A 78 8.01 -3.45 3.31
CA ILE A 78 6.67 -2.89 3.49
C ILE A 78 5.68 -3.86 2.84
N VAL A 79 4.77 -4.39 3.66
CA VAL A 79 3.64 -5.17 3.17
C VAL A 79 2.42 -4.25 3.11
N PHE A 80 1.81 -4.16 1.92
CA PHE A 80 0.58 -3.40 1.71
C PHE A 80 -0.42 -4.21 0.87
N GLN A 81 -1.70 -3.89 1.01
CA GLN A 81 -2.74 -4.55 0.26
C GLN A 81 -2.57 -4.29 -1.24
N LYS A 82 -2.58 -5.36 -2.05
CA LYS A 82 -2.54 -5.23 -3.51
C LYS A 82 -3.71 -4.35 -3.98
N PRO A 83 -3.46 -3.26 -4.74
CA PRO A 83 -4.54 -2.41 -5.21
C PRO A 83 -5.43 -3.22 -6.16
N GLN A 84 -6.73 -3.26 -5.85
CA GLN A 84 -7.73 -3.78 -6.77
C GLN A 84 -8.06 -2.68 -7.78
N LYS A 85 -7.79 -2.94 -9.06
CA LYS A 85 -8.25 -2.04 -10.12
C LYS A 85 -9.77 -2.15 -10.18
N ALA A 86 -10.46 -1.01 -10.15
CA ALA A 86 -11.87 -0.99 -10.49
C ALA A 86 -12.04 -1.43 -11.95
N ASP A 87 -13.10 -2.19 -12.24
CA ASP A 87 -13.44 -2.52 -13.62
C ASP A 87 -13.73 -1.23 -14.40
N PRO A 88 -13.34 -1.15 -15.69
CA PRO A 88 -13.57 0.04 -16.48
C PRO A 88 -15.06 0.33 -16.58
N SER A 89 -15.47 1.55 -16.24
CA SER A 89 -16.85 1.99 -16.42
C SER A 89 -17.18 2.10 -17.91
N PHE A 90 -18.44 1.87 -18.28
CA PHE A 90 -18.89 1.99 -19.68
C PHE A 90 -18.67 3.40 -20.24
N PHE A 91 -18.79 4.43 -19.40
CA PHE A 91 -18.59 5.84 -19.76
C PHE A 91 -17.17 6.36 -19.51
N SER A 92 -16.19 5.47 -19.32
CA SER A 92 -14.78 5.87 -19.09
C SER A 92 -14.17 6.72 -20.22
N PHE A 93 -14.75 6.66 -21.42
CA PHE A 93 -14.38 7.55 -22.53
C PHE A 93 -14.75 9.02 -22.29
N ALA A 94 -15.72 9.31 -21.42
CA ALA A 94 -16.17 10.67 -21.09
C ALA A 94 -15.43 11.27 -19.88
N ASP A 95 -14.71 10.46 -19.10
CA ASP A 95 -13.92 10.85 -17.93
C ASP A 95 -12.84 11.92 -18.20
N PRO A 96 -12.22 12.04 -19.39
CA PRO A 96 -11.25 13.11 -19.65
C PRO A 96 -11.80 14.53 -19.56
N LEU A 97 -13.12 14.70 -19.67
CA LEU A 97 -13.79 15.99 -19.56
C LEU A 97 -14.66 16.04 -18.31
N ALA A 98 -14.52 17.10 -17.52
CA ALA A 98 -15.37 17.32 -16.36
C ALA A 98 -16.85 17.39 -16.76
N PHE A 99 -17.74 16.93 -15.88
CA PHE A 99 -19.19 16.96 -16.10
C PHE A 99 -19.73 18.36 -16.43
N ASP A 100 -19.08 19.41 -15.91
CA ASP A 100 -19.41 20.79 -16.23
C ASP A 100 -19.22 21.14 -17.71
N VAL A 101 -18.17 20.62 -18.35
CA VAL A 101 -17.91 20.83 -19.79
C VAL A 101 -19.01 20.19 -20.62
N TRP A 102 -19.45 18.98 -20.24
CA TRP A 102 -20.56 18.29 -20.91
C TRP A 102 -21.87 19.07 -20.80
N LYS A 103 -22.19 19.63 -19.63
CA LYS A 103 -23.34 20.52 -19.45
C LYS A 103 -23.25 21.75 -20.34
N MET A 104 -22.09 22.41 -20.38
CA MET A 104 -21.88 23.60 -21.22
C MET A 104 -22.00 23.29 -22.71
N LEU A 105 -21.51 22.13 -23.15
CA LEU A 105 -21.65 21.68 -24.53
C LEU A 105 -23.11 21.49 -24.91
N ALA A 106 -23.91 20.87 -24.03
CA ALA A 106 -25.36 20.72 -24.25
C ALA A 106 -26.07 22.09 -24.31
N ILE A 107 -25.81 22.99 -23.35
CA ILE A 107 -26.42 24.33 -23.31
C ILE A 107 -26.04 25.13 -24.56
N THR A 108 -24.77 25.12 -24.96
CA THR A 108 -24.28 25.80 -26.17
C THR A 108 -24.97 25.26 -27.41
N TYR A 109 -25.11 23.94 -27.52
CA TYR A 109 -25.79 23.30 -28.66
C TYR A 109 -27.25 23.77 -28.79
N PHE A 110 -28.01 23.73 -27.69
CA PHE A 110 -29.38 24.24 -27.69
C PHE A 110 -29.45 25.74 -27.96
N GLY A 111 -28.54 26.52 -27.38
CA GLY A 111 -28.47 27.97 -27.57
C GLY A 111 -28.24 28.36 -29.04
N VAL A 112 -27.26 27.73 -29.70
CA VAL A 112 -26.97 27.95 -31.12
C VAL A 112 -28.16 27.55 -31.99
N SER A 113 -28.82 26.42 -31.70
CA SER A 113 -30.01 25.98 -32.42
C SER A 113 -31.16 26.97 -32.32
N ILE A 114 -31.43 27.51 -31.12
CA ILE A 114 -32.48 28.52 -30.90
C ILE A 114 -32.14 29.83 -31.62
N ILE A 115 -30.89 30.30 -31.54
CA ILE A 115 -30.45 31.52 -32.22
C ILE A 115 -30.61 31.36 -33.74
N MET A 116 -30.19 30.22 -34.30
CA MET A 116 -30.38 29.92 -35.71
C MET A 116 -31.86 29.90 -36.12
N PHE A 117 -32.74 29.32 -35.29
CA PHE A 117 -34.18 29.33 -35.55
C PHE A 117 -34.76 30.75 -35.58
N ILE A 118 -34.34 31.62 -34.65
CA ILE A 118 -34.78 33.01 -34.61
C ILE A 118 -34.25 33.79 -35.82
N LEU A 119 -32.97 33.64 -36.16
CA LEU A 119 -32.36 34.29 -37.33
C LEU A 119 -33.08 33.89 -38.63
N GLY A 120 -33.36 32.61 -38.83
CA GLY A 120 -34.12 32.13 -39.98
C GLY A 120 -35.57 32.64 -40.05
N ARG A 121 -36.13 33.20 -38.96
CA ARG A 121 -37.45 33.85 -38.97
C ARG A 121 -37.39 35.36 -39.17
N ILE A 122 -36.29 36.01 -38.77
CA ILE A 122 -36.14 37.47 -38.84
C ILE A 122 -35.50 37.92 -40.15
N CYS A 123 -34.63 37.10 -40.76
CA CYS A 123 -33.97 37.39 -42.04
C CYS A 123 -34.80 36.85 -43.21
N PRO A 124 -35.57 37.68 -43.94
CA PRO A 124 -36.46 37.22 -45.01
C PRO A 124 -35.69 36.71 -46.23
N GLY A 125 -34.43 37.12 -46.39
CA GLY A 125 -33.58 36.70 -47.52
C GLY A 125 -33.13 35.24 -47.47
N GLU A 126 -33.25 34.57 -46.33
CA GLU A 126 -32.97 33.12 -46.18
C GLU A 126 -34.25 32.27 -46.13
N TRP A 127 -35.43 32.89 -46.31
CA TRP A 127 -36.70 32.17 -46.34
C TRP A 127 -36.87 31.48 -47.69
N GLN A 128 -36.75 30.15 -47.71
CA GLN A 128 -37.21 29.38 -48.86
C GLN A 128 -38.73 29.39 -48.87
N ASN A 129 -39.34 30.02 -49.88
CA ASN A 129 -40.78 30.08 -50.03
C ASN A 129 -41.39 28.66 -49.97
N PRO A 130 -42.24 28.34 -48.98
CA PRO A 130 -42.85 27.03 -48.88
C PRO A 130 -43.79 26.71 -50.06
N TYR A 131 -44.22 27.73 -50.82
CA TYR A 131 -44.95 27.62 -52.07
C TYR A 131 -44.17 28.29 -53.21
N PRO A 132 -43.18 27.60 -53.81
CA PRO A 132 -42.29 28.17 -54.83
C PRO A 132 -43.00 28.67 -56.10
N CYS A 133 -44.32 28.43 -56.23
CA CYS A 133 -45.15 28.83 -57.36
C CYS A 133 -45.80 30.22 -57.22
N ILE A 134 -45.62 30.91 -56.08
CA ILE A 134 -46.18 32.24 -55.84
C ILE A 134 -45.00 33.17 -55.56
N GLU A 135 -44.60 33.98 -56.55
CA GLU A 135 -43.36 34.77 -56.51
C GLU A 135 -43.43 36.04 -55.63
N GLU A 136 -44.62 36.44 -55.14
CA GLU A 136 -44.78 37.59 -54.22
C GLU A 136 -45.69 37.21 -53.02
N PRO A 137 -45.35 37.63 -51.78
CA PRO A 137 -46.13 37.35 -50.57
C PRO A 137 -47.45 38.16 -50.47
#